data_AF-A0A2H3KVN7-F1
#
_entry.id   AF-A0A2H3KVN7-F1
#
_cell.length_a   1.000
_cell.length_b   1.000
_cell.length_c   1.000
_cell.angle_alpha   90.00
_cell.angle_beta   90.00
_cell.angle_gamma   90.00
#
_symmetry.space_group_name_H-M   'P 1'
#
loop_
_entity.id
_entity.type
_entity.pdbx_description
1 polymer ?
#
loop_
_entity_poly.entity_id
_entity_poly.type
_entity_poly.pdbx_seq_one_letter_code
_entity_poly.pdbx_strand_id
1 'polypeptide(L)'
;MKKKIFLILLSIVLLFTDINKIAIPYLGLVMVYMYYKFYNKQYNEIVLALTFFGYSFFILLNKVTGLPNIGLIFAMLLAVFLIRLMTGWEPAKKLKLAIFPYNLMLYAFFGLILFAMTKTELGDYQVFKIQLWITWAAILFASLHCYDDHINHFNFEEFLIISFYLFVPQFTLAADDGGVSLSPIQTWRTYSVLDDGIRGHEYDIITATRIAGIGMLAFLCHLLDFSVKKIYLFFLMSFFVIVMIICQTRQSLAAIIIPILILLYFNFFKQQKSNFNTFIGIVLVLASVTYYLNYLNANNVESRLVENADGDSEEGTGREEIYAAAKAYIAENPTNIGFGNYVSVVGGADYPHNIFLEIMLEEGYVAVLVLICIVGFIFIEVFKLIISPQSPGKLELFAILATLYFLGLAQFSVDIARNQTFFYTFALFLSLKNKRLKELALN
;
A
#
# COMPACT_ATOMS: atom_id res chain seq x y z
N MET A 1 -16.01 -24.12 -3.05
CA MET A 1 -15.81 -23.74 -4.47
C MET A 1 -16.97 -22.93 -5.02
N LYS A 2 -18.22 -23.45 -5.05
CA LYS A 2 -19.40 -22.71 -5.58
C LYS A 2 -19.59 -21.29 -4.99
N LYS A 3 -19.52 -21.14 -3.66
CA LYS A 3 -19.60 -19.82 -2.98
C LYS A 3 -18.52 -18.83 -3.46
N LYS A 4 -17.30 -19.32 -3.69
CA LYS A 4 -16.15 -18.49 -4.09
C LYS A 4 -16.27 -18.02 -5.54
N ILE A 5 -16.73 -18.91 -6.44
CA ILE A 5 -17.04 -18.56 -7.82
C ILE A 5 -18.12 -17.49 -7.88
N PHE A 6 -19.17 -17.59 -7.04
CA PHE A 6 -20.19 -16.56 -6.95
C PHE A 6 -19.62 -15.19 -6.56
N LEU A 7 -18.73 -15.13 -5.55
CA LEU A 7 -18.08 -13.87 -5.14
C LEU A 7 -17.24 -13.27 -6.27
N ILE A 8 -16.57 -14.09 -7.08
CA ILE A 8 -15.81 -13.63 -8.24
C ILE A 8 -16.73 -13.14 -9.35
N LEU A 9 -17.82 -13.85 -9.65
CA LEU A 9 -18.82 -13.39 -10.62
C LEU A 9 -19.42 -12.04 -10.18
N LEU A 10 -19.70 -11.88 -8.89
CA LEU A 10 -20.13 -10.62 -8.33
C LEU A 10 -19.05 -9.54 -8.46
N SER A 11 -17.79 -9.90 -8.25
CA SER A 11 -16.63 -9.00 -8.45
C SER A 11 -16.54 -8.53 -9.91
N ILE A 12 -16.81 -9.42 -10.88
CA ILE A 12 -16.90 -9.08 -12.31
C ILE A 12 -18.00 -8.05 -12.54
N VAL A 13 -19.21 -8.31 -12.05
CA VAL A 13 -20.35 -7.38 -12.21
C VAL A 13 -20.01 -6.00 -11.65
N LEU A 14 -19.31 -5.93 -10.52
CA LEU A 14 -18.93 -4.67 -9.89
C LEU A 14 -17.92 -3.84 -10.73
N LEU A 15 -17.15 -4.45 -11.64
CA LEU A 15 -16.30 -3.68 -12.57
C LEU A 15 -17.10 -2.87 -13.58
N PHE A 16 -18.29 -3.33 -13.92
CA PHE A 16 -19.18 -2.68 -14.89
C PHE A 16 -20.21 -1.79 -14.20
N THR A 17 -20.36 -1.93 -12.89
CA THR A 17 -21.37 -1.21 -12.12
C THR A 17 -20.80 0.07 -11.55
N ASP A 18 -21.52 1.16 -11.77
CA ASP A 18 -21.28 2.42 -11.10
C ASP A 18 -21.67 2.27 -9.62
N ILE A 19 -20.68 2.25 -8.73
CA ILE A 19 -20.89 1.98 -7.30
C ILE A 19 -21.72 3.09 -6.65
N ASN A 20 -21.70 4.33 -7.13
CA ASN A 20 -22.56 5.37 -6.53
C ASN A 20 -24.05 5.07 -6.76
N LYS A 21 -24.42 4.45 -7.89
CA LYS A 21 -25.81 4.04 -8.18
C LYS A 21 -26.31 2.90 -7.29
N ILE A 22 -25.39 2.10 -6.77
CA ILE A 22 -25.69 0.97 -5.89
C ILE A 22 -25.04 1.11 -4.52
N ALA A 23 -24.73 2.33 -4.09
CA ALA A 23 -23.86 2.55 -2.93
C ALA A 23 -24.41 1.89 -1.66
N ILE A 24 -25.71 2.06 -1.38
CA ILE A 24 -26.37 1.44 -0.22
C ILE A 24 -26.37 -0.10 -0.33
N PRO A 25 -26.88 -0.72 -1.41
CA PRO A 25 -26.77 -2.18 -1.60
C PRO A 25 -25.33 -2.71 -1.51
N TYR A 26 -24.37 -1.97 -2.05
CA TYR A 26 -22.96 -2.32 -2.03
C TYR A 26 -22.37 -2.29 -0.63
N LEU A 27 -22.58 -1.21 0.12
CA LEU A 27 -22.18 -1.10 1.52
C LEU A 27 -22.80 -2.24 2.35
N GLY A 28 -24.09 -2.53 2.15
CA GLY A 28 -24.77 -3.66 2.79
C GLY A 28 -24.13 -5.01 2.45
N LEU A 29 -23.83 -5.26 1.17
CA LEU A 29 -23.13 -6.46 0.72
C LEU A 29 -21.77 -6.63 1.40
N VAL A 30 -20.94 -5.58 1.38
CA VAL A 30 -19.61 -5.63 1.99
C VAL A 30 -19.72 -5.85 3.50
N MET A 31 -20.63 -5.15 4.19
CA MET A 31 -20.85 -5.33 5.63
C MET A 31 -21.32 -6.74 5.98
N VAL A 32 -22.26 -7.31 5.23
CA VAL A 32 -22.72 -8.70 5.41
C VAL A 32 -21.58 -9.69 5.14
N TYR A 33 -20.78 -9.45 4.10
CA TYR A 33 -19.64 -10.29 3.80
C TYR A 33 -18.59 -10.22 4.91
N MET A 34 -18.24 -9.03 5.38
CA MET A 34 -17.32 -8.81 6.50
C MET A 34 -17.83 -9.46 7.78
N TYR A 35 -19.13 -9.34 8.08
CA TYR A 35 -19.76 -10.03 9.20
C TYR A 35 -19.69 -11.55 9.07
N TYR A 36 -19.94 -12.09 7.87
CA TYR A 36 -19.78 -13.52 7.62
C TYR A 36 -18.33 -13.97 7.83
N LYS A 37 -17.34 -13.19 7.39
CA LYS A 37 -15.91 -13.48 7.60
C LYS A 37 -15.52 -13.40 9.07
N PHE A 38 -16.08 -12.43 9.78
CA PHE A 38 -15.96 -12.28 11.21
C PHE A 38 -16.52 -13.51 11.94
N TYR A 39 -17.72 -13.97 11.57
CA TYR A 39 -18.33 -15.17 12.15
C TYR A 39 -17.47 -16.44 11.92
N ASN A 40 -16.77 -16.51 10.79
CA ASN A 40 -15.84 -17.59 10.48
C ASN A 40 -14.42 -17.40 11.08
N LYS A 41 -14.27 -16.48 12.04
CA LYS A 41 -13.02 -16.22 12.77
C LYS A 41 -11.86 -15.72 11.89
N GLN A 42 -12.15 -15.05 10.78
CA GLN A 42 -11.15 -14.53 9.84
C GLN A 42 -10.73 -13.09 10.19
N TYR A 43 -10.40 -12.88 11.47
CA TYR A 43 -10.19 -11.54 12.02
C TYR A 43 -8.91 -10.89 11.50
N ASN A 44 -7.84 -11.66 11.32
CA ASN A 44 -6.55 -11.13 10.87
C ASN A 44 -6.63 -10.67 9.41
N GLU A 45 -7.34 -11.40 8.56
CA GLU A 45 -7.60 -11.07 7.17
C GLU A 45 -8.41 -9.78 7.06
N ILE A 46 -9.48 -9.67 7.83
CA ILE A 46 -10.33 -8.48 7.90
C ILE A 46 -9.50 -7.27 8.35
N VAL A 47 -8.75 -7.39 9.45
CA VAL A 47 -7.98 -6.27 10.01
C VAL A 47 -6.91 -5.82 9.02
N LEU A 48 -6.17 -6.74 8.39
CA LEU A 48 -5.16 -6.40 7.39
C LEU A 48 -5.78 -5.75 6.15
N ALA A 49 -6.92 -6.26 5.69
CA ALA A 49 -7.62 -5.70 4.52
C ALA A 49 -8.18 -4.31 4.80
N LEU A 50 -8.81 -4.09 5.97
CA LEU A 50 -9.29 -2.76 6.39
C LEU A 50 -8.13 -1.77 6.51
N THR A 51 -6.97 -2.22 6.98
CA THR A 51 -5.79 -1.36 7.15
C THR A 51 -5.25 -0.85 5.81
N PHE A 52 -5.13 -1.73 4.80
CA PHE A 52 -4.58 -1.34 3.50
C PHE A 52 -5.61 -0.79 2.52
N PHE A 53 -6.83 -1.33 2.51
CA PHE A 53 -7.83 -1.09 1.47
C PHE A 53 -9.08 -0.38 2.01
N GLY A 54 -9.23 -0.24 3.33
CA GLY A 54 -10.44 0.31 3.93
C GLY A 54 -10.72 1.76 3.54
N TYR A 55 -9.69 2.55 3.25
CA TYR A 55 -9.80 3.97 2.89
C TYR A 55 -10.89 4.23 1.84
N SER A 56 -10.85 3.54 0.70
CA SER A 56 -11.81 3.72 -0.40
C SER A 56 -13.24 3.37 0.02
N PHE A 57 -13.41 2.27 0.75
CA PHE A 57 -14.71 1.84 1.27
C PHE A 57 -15.31 2.85 2.24
N PHE A 58 -14.51 3.34 3.18
CA PHE A 58 -15.01 4.30 4.14
C PHE A 58 -15.31 5.64 3.47
N ILE A 59 -14.58 6.06 2.41
CA ILE A 59 -14.90 7.32 1.74
C ILE A 59 -16.28 7.21 1.09
N LEU A 60 -16.58 6.07 0.46
CA LEU A 60 -17.94 5.81 -0.03
C LEU A 60 -18.96 5.89 1.11
N LEU A 61 -18.66 5.32 2.28
CA LEU A 61 -19.53 5.40 3.46
C LEU A 61 -19.74 6.87 3.90
N ASN A 62 -18.67 7.66 3.99
CA ASN A 62 -18.70 9.09 4.27
C ASN A 62 -19.61 9.80 3.26
N LYS A 63 -19.41 9.60 1.96
CA LYS A 63 -20.22 10.19 0.89
C LYS A 63 -21.71 9.86 1.03
N VAL A 64 -22.04 8.61 1.37
CA VAL A 64 -23.44 8.16 1.56
C VAL A 64 -24.06 8.72 2.84
N THR A 65 -23.27 8.88 3.90
CA THR A 65 -23.75 9.28 5.23
C THR A 65 -23.65 10.78 5.50
N GLY A 66 -22.88 11.52 4.71
CA GLY A 66 -22.52 12.92 4.96
C GLY A 66 -21.59 13.12 6.15
N LEU A 67 -20.99 12.05 6.69
CA LEU A 67 -20.08 12.13 7.85
C LEU A 67 -18.71 12.61 7.40
N PRO A 68 -18.11 13.66 7.99
CA PRO A 68 -16.84 14.23 7.54
C PRO A 68 -15.66 13.23 7.61
N ASN A 69 -14.53 13.59 6.98
CA ASN A 69 -13.30 12.77 6.96
C ASN A 69 -12.76 12.39 8.35
N ILE A 70 -13.07 13.13 9.41
CA ILE A 70 -12.76 12.70 10.78
C ILE A 70 -13.62 11.51 11.20
N GLY A 71 -14.91 11.51 10.83
CA GLY A 71 -15.82 10.38 11.05
C GLY A 71 -15.38 9.11 10.31
N LEU A 72 -14.80 9.26 9.12
CA LEU A 72 -14.15 8.18 8.37
C LEU A 72 -13.07 7.46 9.20
N ILE A 73 -12.17 8.26 9.79
CA ILE A 73 -11.02 7.79 10.56
C ILE A 73 -11.49 7.09 11.82
N PHE A 74 -12.44 7.69 12.53
CA PHE A 74 -13.08 7.05 13.67
C PHE A 74 -13.77 5.75 13.27
N ALA A 75 -14.43 5.69 12.12
CA ALA A 75 -15.06 4.46 11.63
C ALA A 75 -14.02 3.37 11.34
N MET A 76 -12.87 3.71 10.75
CA MET A 76 -11.76 2.76 10.54
C MET A 76 -11.22 2.22 11.86
N LEU A 77 -10.87 3.11 12.79
CA LEU A 77 -10.36 2.74 14.11
C LEU A 77 -11.38 1.89 14.88
N LEU A 78 -12.62 2.38 14.93
CA LEU A 78 -13.72 1.69 15.60
C LEU A 78 -13.97 0.34 14.97
N ALA A 79 -13.97 0.19 13.64
CA ALA A 79 -14.14 -1.10 13.00
C ALA A 79 -13.04 -2.08 13.44
N VAL A 80 -11.77 -1.67 13.36
CA VAL A 80 -10.61 -2.47 13.79
C VAL A 80 -10.74 -2.90 15.25
N PHE A 81 -11.10 -1.99 16.15
CA PHE A 81 -11.25 -2.28 17.58
C PHE A 81 -12.52 -3.08 17.90
N LEU A 82 -13.66 -2.80 17.27
CA LEU A 82 -14.92 -3.53 17.46
C LEU A 82 -14.75 -4.99 17.07
N ILE A 83 -14.05 -5.28 15.97
CA ILE A 83 -13.71 -6.66 15.59
C ILE A 83 -12.99 -7.37 16.75
N ARG A 84 -12.19 -6.67 17.56
CA ARG A 84 -11.50 -7.27 18.71
C ARG A 84 -12.28 -7.26 20.00
N LEU A 85 -13.07 -6.24 20.28
CA LEU A 85 -13.97 -6.22 21.42
C LEU A 85 -15.03 -7.32 21.32
N MET A 86 -15.61 -7.52 20.13
CA MET A 86 -16.64 -8.54 19.90
C MET A 86 -16.11 -9.99 19.98
N THR A 87 -14.80 -10.21 20.00
CA THR A 87 -14.19 -11.56 20.01
C THR A 87 -13.62 -11.97 21.35
N GLY A 88 -13.76 -11.11 22.37
CA GLY A 88 -13.05 -11.26 23.64
C GLY A 88 -11.62 -10.73 23.50
N TRP A 89 -11.33 -9.60 24.15
CA TRP A 89 -9.98 -9.09 24.20
C TRP A 89 -9.14 -9.98 25.11
N GLU A 90 -8.36 -10.89 24.53
CA GLU A 90 -7.40 -11.74 25.25
C GLU A 90 -5.97 -11.27 24.99
N PRO A 91 -5.38 -10.39 25.84
CA PRO A 91 -4.05 -9.83 25.62
C PRO A 91 -2.95 -10.90 25.50
N ALA A 92 -3.15 -12.06 26.13
CA ALA A 92 -2.19 -13.15 26.14
C ALA A 92 -2.00 -13.82 24.77
N LYS A 93 -3.04 -13.85 23.93
CA LYS A 93 -3.02 -14.46 22.58
C LYS A 93 -2.75 -13.47 21.45
N LYS A 94 -2.43 -12.22 21.79
CA LYS A 94 -2.12 -11.17 20.82
C LYS A 94 -0.70 -11.30 20.31
N LEU A 95 -0.51 -10.91 19.06
CA LEU A 95 0.82 -10.72 18.48
C LEU A 95 1.53 -9.63 19.29
N LYS A 96 2.40 -10.04 20.21
CA LYS A 96 3.19 -9.09 20.99
C LYS A 96 4.25 -8.49 20.08
N LEU A 97 4.19 -7.17 19.87
CA LEU A 97 5.33 -6.37 19.47
C LEU A 97 6.39 -6.56 20.55
N ALA A 98 7.33 -7.48 20.36
CA ALA A 98 8.42 -7.62 21.31
C ALA A 98 9.22 -6.33 21.32
N ILE A 99 9.75 -5.93 22.47
CA ILE A 99 10.77 -4.88 22.55
C ILE A 99 12.06 -5.50 21.99
N PHE A 100 12.11 -5.57 20.68
CA PHE A 100 13.28 -5.94 19.90
C PHE A 100 13.97 -4.62 19.53
N PRO A 101 15.31 -4.55 19.44
CA PRO A 101 16.03 -3.29 19.19
C PRO A 101 15.48 -2.52 17.97
N TYR A 102 14.97 -3.22 16.95
CA TYR A 102 14.37 -2.59 15.77
C TYR A 102 12.95 -2.04 15.98
N ASN A 103 12.17 -2.58 16.92
CA ASN A 103 10.91 -1.94 17.33
C ASN A 103 11.18 -0.68 18.16
N LEU A 104 12.24 -0.69 18.99
CA LEU A 104 12.70 0.52 19.67
C LEU A 104 13.13 1.59 18.67
N MET A 105 13.78 1.21 17.56
CA MET A 105 14.11 2.16 16.49
C MET A 105 12.87 2.74 15.82
N LEU A 106 11.81 1.96 15.63
CA LEU A 106 10.54 2.49 15.11
C LEU A 106 9.90 3.48 16.08
N TYR A 107 9.89 3.18 17.37
CA TYR A 107 9.40 4.10 18.40
C TYR A 107 10.26 5.35 18.51
N ALA A 108 11.59 5.20 18.45
CA ALA A 108 12.52 6.32 18.45
C ALA A 108 12.30 7.21 17.22
N PHE A 109 12.10 6.60 16.05
CA PHE A 109 11.79 7.30 14.81
C PHE A 109 10.50 8.13 14.93
N PHE A 110 9.41 7.55 15.42
CA PHE A 110 8.18 8.32 15.65
C PHE A 110 8.31 9.36 16.77
N GLY A 111 9.12 9.09 17.79
CA GLY A 111 9.46 10.08 18.81
C GLY A 111 10.20 11.28 18.23
N LEU A 112 11.07 11.07 17.25
CA LEU A 112 11.76 12.14 16.52
C LEU A 112 10.76 12.98 15.70
N ILE A 113 9.80 12.34 15.03
CA ILE A 113 8.70 13.06 14.34
C ILE A 113 7.92 13.94 15.31
N LEU A 114 7.51 13.40 16.45
CA LEU A 114 6.81 14.18 17.47
C LEU A 114 7.67 15.35 18.00
N PHE A 115 8.99 15.17 18.07
CA PHE A 115 9.89 16.24 18.44
C PHE A 115 10.03 17.30 17.33
N ALA A 116 10.13 16.91 16.06
CA ALA A 116 10.17 17.85 14.95
C ALA A 116 8.88 18.63 14.78
N MET A 117 7.73 18.05 15.14
CA MET A 117 6.44 18.75 15.18
C MET A 117 6.46 19.98 16.12
N THR A 118 7.36 20.04 17.11
CA THR A 118 7.50 21.22 17.99
C THR A 118 8.02 22.46 17.27
N LYS A 119 8.63 22.28 16.09
CA LYS A 119 9.15 23.34 15.23
C LYS A 119 8.27 23.59 14.00
N THR A 120 7.19 22.84 13.85
CA THR A 120 6.26 23.02 12.73
C THR A 120 5.56 24.36 12.84
N GLU A 121 5.53 25.12 11.75
CA GLU A 121 4.75 26.35 11.67
C GLU A 121 3.29 25.96 11.40
N LEU A 122 2.36 26.45 12.23
CA LEU A 122 0.96 26.04 12.16
C LEU A 122 0.22 26.79 11.04
N GLY A 123 0.44 26.39 9.79
CA GLY A 123 -0.38 26.71 8.63
C GLY A 123 -1.39 25.61 8.30
N ASP A 124 -2.37 25.90 7.44
CA ASP A 124 -3.44 24.96 7.07
C ASP A 124 -2.89 23.62 6.51
N TYR A 125 -1.87 23.70 5.65
CA TYR A 125 -1.21 22.53 5.08
C TYR A 125 -0.47 21.69 6.14
N GLN A 126 0.27 22.34 7.05
CA GLN A 126 1.00 21.65 8.12
C GLN A 126 0.06 20.98 9.11
N VAL A 127 -1.03 21.67 9.48
CA VAL A 127 -2.09 21.10 10.33
C VAL A 127 -2.68 19.86 9.68
N PHE A 128 -3.00 19.93 8.37
CA PHE A 128 -3.46 18.77 7.62
C PHE A 128 -2.44 17.62 7.62
N LYS A 129 -1.16 17.89 7.37
CA LYS A 129 -0.08 16.87 7.37
C LYS A 129 0.06 16.18 8.73
N ILE A 130 0.03 16.95 9.83
CA ILE A 130 0.05 16.41 11.20
C ILE A 130 -1.18 15.54 11.46
N GLN A 131 -2.38 16.02 11.11
CA GLN A 131 -3.61 15.24 11.27
C GLN A 131 -3.55 13.93 10.49
N LEU A 132 -3.05 13.97 9.25
CA LEU A 132 -2.89 12.81 8.40
C LEU A 132 -1.89 11.82 9.00
N TRP A 133 -0.76 12.30 9.51
CA TRP A 133 0.24 11.47 10.18
C TRP A 133 -0.34 10.78 11.43
N ILE A 134 -0.96 11.54 12.34
CA ILE A 134 -1.56 11.01 13.58
C ILE A 134 -2.61 9.96 13.25
N THR A 135 -3.44 10.25 12.25
CA THR A 135 -4.51 9.38 11.76
C THR A 135 -3.96 8.04 11.28
N TRP A 136 -3.01 8.07 10.35
CA TRP A 136 -2.44 6.83 9.82
C TRP A 136 -1.68 6.08 10.90
N ALA A 137 -0.90 6.77 11.74
CA ALA A 137 -0.24 6.16 12.87
C ALA A 137 -1.25 5.44 13.77
N ALA A 138 -2.37 6.07 14.14
CA ALA A 138 -3.41 5.46 14.96
C ALA A 138 -4.01 4.21 14.32
N ILE A 139 -4.37 4.26 13.03
CA ILE A 139 -4.95 3.12 12.29
C ILE A 139 -3.97 1.95 12.27
N LEU A 140 -2.71 2.23 11.96
CA LEU A 140 -1.66 1.24 11.79
C LEU A 140 -1.23 0.64 13.13
N PHE A 141 -1.13 1.45 14.19
CA PHE A 141 -0.87 0.94 15.54
C PHE A 141 -2.04 0.12 16.07
N ALA A 142 -3.28 0.59 15.90
CA ALA A 142 -4.47 -0.14 16.30
C ALA A 142 -4.53 -1.52 15.64
N SER A 143 -4.24 -1.61 14.33
CA SER A 143 -4.27 -2.87 13.61
C SER A 143 -3.19 -3.85 14.06
N LEU A 144 -1.96 -3.38 14.34
CA LEU A 144 -0.88 -4.22 14.87
C LEU A 144 -1.27 -4.88 16.21
N HIS A 145 -1.94 -4.15 17.10
CA HIS A 145 -2.40 -4.67 18.40
C HIS A 145 -3.61 -5.60 18.28
N CYS A 146 -4.26 -5.61 17.12
CA CYS A 146 -5.39 -6.47 16.90
C CYS A 146 -4.99 -7.90 16.55
N TYR A 147 -3.85 -8.15 15.90
CA TYR A 147 -3.45 -9.49 15.47
C TYR A 147 -3.35 -10.52 16.60
N ASP A 148 -3.77 -11.76 16.33
CA ASP A 148 -3.72 -12.87 17.28
C ASP A 148 -2.88 -14.06 16.76
N ASP A 149 -2.78 -15.11 17.57
CA ASP A 149 -1.97 -16.28 17.23
C ASP A 149 -2.42 -17.03 15.96
N HIS A 150 -3.68 -16.88 15.53
CA HIS A 150 -4.18 -17.48 14.29
C HIS A 150 -3.60 -16.85 13.02
N ILE A 151 -2.81 -15.77 13.14
CA ILE A 151 -2.11 -15.15 12.02
C ILE A 151 -1.17 -16.13 11.28
N ASN A 152 -0.78 -17.25 11.89
CA ASN A 152 -0.02 -18.31 11.23
C ASN A 152 -0.83 -19.09 10.18
N HIS A 153 -2.15 -19.01 10.24
CA HIS A 153 -3.07 -19.65 9.30
C HIS A 153 -3.74 -18.63 8.38
N PHE A 154 -3.05 -17.51 8.14
CA PHE A 154 -3.55 -16.41 7.35
C PHE A 154 -4.03 -16.86 5.97
N ASN A 155 -5.30 -16.60 5.69
CA ASN A 155 -5.95 -16.96 4.46
C ASN A 155 -5.85 -15.83 3.43
N PHE A 156 -4.76 -15.85 2.66
CA PHE A 156 -4.52 -14.91 1.56
C PHE A 156 -5.66 -14.80 0.55
N GLU A 157 -6.38 -15.89 0.30
CA GLU A 157 -7.49 -15.87 -0.64
C GLU A 157 -8.61 -14.95 -0.14
N GLU A 158 -8.94 -15.07 1.13
CA GLU A 158 -10.01 -14.30 1.76
C GLU A 158 -9.58 -12.86 1.97
N PHE A 159 -8.31 -12.64 2.32
CA PHE A 159 -7.71 -11.31 2.29
C PHE A 159 -7.85 -10.63 0.93
N LEU A 160 -7.55 -11.33 -0.18
CA LEU A 160 -7.67 -10.76 -1.53
C LEU A 160 -9.10 -10.42 -1.91
N ILE A 161 -10.07 -11.29 -1.57
CA ILE A 161 -11.49 -11.04 -1.87
C ILE A 161 -11.99 -9.85 -1.05
N ILE A 162 -11.69 -9.78 0.26
CA ILE A 162 -12.05 -8.65 1.10
C ILE A 162 -11.40 -7.37 0.56
N SER A 163 -10.11 -7.42 0.21
CA SER A 163 -9.36 -6.27 -0.32
C SER A 163 -9.98 -5.75 -1.61
N PHE A 164 -10.41 -6.63 -2.52
CA PHE A 164 -11.14 -6.24 -3.72
C PHE A 164 -12.43 -5.47 -3.38
N TYR A 165 -13.26 -6.01 -2.48
CA TYR A 165 -14.50 -5.36 -2.05
C TYR A 165 -14.29 -4.08 -1.26
N LEU A 166 -13.13 -3.88 -0.63
CA LEU A 166 -12.82 -2.60 0.01
C LEU A 166 -12.29 -1.58 -1.01
N PHE A 167 -11.66 -2.04 -2.08
CA PHE A 167 -10.96 -1.18 -3.04
C PHE A 167 -11.81 -0.69 -4.20
N VAL A 168 -12.79 -1.49 -4.66
CA VAL A 168 -13.66 -1.15 -5.80
C VAL A 168 -14.24 0.28 -5.76
N PRO A 169 -14.62 0.86 -4.59
CA PRO A 169 -15.14 2.23 -4.55
C PRO A 169 -14.13 3.31 -4.93
N GLN A 170 -12.82 3.03 -4.98
CA GLN A 170 -11.78 4.02 -5.29
C GLN A 170 -12.05 4.80 -6.59
N PHE A 171 -12.70 4.17 -7.57
CA PHE A 171 -13.01 4.78 -8.87
C PHE A 171 -14.30 5.59 -8.91
N THR A 172 -14.97 5.74 -7.76
CA THR A 172 -16.26 6.43 -7.66
C THR A 172 -16.18 7.78 -6.95
N LEU A 173 -14.94 8.27 -6.77
CA LEU A 173 -14.56 9.30 -5.80
C LEU A 173 -13.82 10.51 -6.40
N ALA A 174 -14.08 10.90 -7.65
CA ALA A 174 -13.64 12.21 -8.14
C ALA A 174 -14.26 13.32 -7.28
N ALA A 175 -13.42 14.24 -6.80
CA ALA A 175 -13.85 15.34 -5.94
C ALA A 175 -14.55 16.47 -6.73
N ASP A 176 -13.96 17.05 -7.79
CA ASP A 176 -14.51 18.30 -8.36
C ASP A 176 -15.07 18.30 -9.82
N ASP A 177 -15.03 17.22 -10.60
CA ASP A 177 -15.57 17.25 -11.98
C ASP A 177 -17.08 16.96 -12.09
N GLY A 178 -17.91 17.76 -11.42
CA GLY A 178 -19.36 17.77 -11.66
C GLY A 178 -20.10 16.46 -11.33
N GLY A 179 -19.51 15.62 -10.48
CA GLY A 179 -20.16 14.41 -9.97
C GLY A 179 -20.28 13.27 -10.99
N VAL A 180 -19.39 13.18 -11.99
CA VAL A 180 -19.39 12.05 -12.93
C VAL A 180 -19.01 10.78 -12.18
N SER A 181 -20.04 10.00 -11.83
CA SER A 181 -19.85 8.67 -11.28
C SER A 181 -19.68 7.66 -12.39
N LEU A 182 -18.60 6.90 -12.33
CA LEU A 182 -18.28 5.89 -13.33
C LEU A 182 -18.07 4.53 -12.66
N SER A 183 -18.43 3.47 -13.37
CA SER A 183 -17.90 2.16 -13.05
C SER A 183 -16.39 2.10 -13.29
N PRO A 184 -15.64 1.16 -12.69
CA PRO A 184 -14.21 1.00 -12.99
C PRO A 184 -13.90 0.91 -14.49
N ILE A 185 -14.72 0.19 -15.27
CA ILE A 185 -14.53 0.09 -16.72
C ILE A 185 -14.88 1.39 -17.45
N GLN A 186 -15.90 2.14 -16.98
CA GLN A 186 -16.23 3.43 -17.56
C GLN A 186 -15.15 4.46 -17.23
N THR A 187 -14.57 4.40 -16.03
CA THR A 187 -13.41 5.21 -15.65
C THR A 187 -12.26 4.95 -16.61
N TRP A 188 -11.98 3.68 -16.92
CA TRP A 188 -11.00 3.32 -17.95
C TRP A 188 -11.39 3.86 -19.34
N ARG A 189 -12.65 3.81 -19.73
CA ARG A 189 -13.08 4.30 -21.06
C ARG A 189 -13.05 5.83 -21.16
N THR A 190 -13.46 6.53 -20.11
CA THR A 190 -13.63 7.98 -20.06
C THR A 190 -12.29 8.67 -19.84
N TYR A 191 -11.55 8.23 -18.83
CA TYR A 191 -10.22 8.74 -18.52
C TYR A 191 -9.16 7.81 -19.09
N SER A 192 -9.48 7.34 -20.30
CA SER A 192 -8.65 6.46 -21.09
C SER A 192 -7.26 7.02 -21.16
N VAL A 193 -6.32 6.11 -21.31
CA VAL A 193 -4.89 6.37 -21.42
C VAL A 193 -4.61 7.38 -22.55
N LEU A 194 -5.53 7.51 -23.51
CA LEU A 194 -5.49 8.41 -24.66
C LEU A 194 -5.60 9.91 -24.33
N ASP A 195 -6.13 10.31 -23.16
CA ASP A 195 -6.30 11.73 -22.76
C ASP A 195 -5.72 11.96 -21.34
N ASP A 196 -4.46 12.44 -21.22
CA ASP A 196 -3.69 12.78 -19.98
C ASP A 196 -3.67 11.74 -18.82
N GLY A 197 -4.36 10.61 -18.99
CA GLY A 197 -4.78 9.70 -17.93
C GLY A 197 -5.73 10.34 -16.92
N ILE A 198 -6.16 9.54 -15.94
CA ILE A 198 -6.94 10.02 -14.75
C ILE A 198 -6.23 11.20 -14.01
N ARG A 199 -4.94 11.49 -14.30
CA ARG A 199 -4.14 12.54 -13.66
C ARG A 199 -4.59 13.98 -13.92
N GLY A 200 -5.32 14.24 -15.02
CA GLY A 200 -5.91 15.55 -15.29
C GLY A 200 -7.15 15.87 -14.45
N HIS A 201 -7.60 14.91 -13.64
CA HIS A 201 -8.85 14.96 -12.88
C HIS A 201 -8.58 14.73 -11.39
N GLU A 202 -9.48 15.19 -10.51
CA GLU A 202 -9.32 15.08 -9.06
C GLU A 202 -9.57 13.67 -8.50
N TYR A 203 -8.78 12.70 -8.94
CA TYR A 203 -8.74 11.35 -8.39
C TYR A 203 -7.44 11.11 -7.63
N ASP A 204 -7.53 10.49 -6.45
CA ASP A 204 -6.37 10.00 -5.71
C ASP A 204 -5.83 8.68 -6.32
N ILE A 205 -5.30 8.79 -7.52
CA ILE A 205 -4.67 7.70 -8.26
C ILE A 205 -3.42 7.16 -7.59
N ILE A 206 -2.74 8.00 -6.79
CA ILE A 206 -1.48 7.61 -6.14
C ILE A 206 -1.82 6.58 -5.07
N THR A 207 -2.84 6.84 -4.26
CA THR A 207 -3.36 5.84 -3.32
C THR A 207 -3.87 4.61 -4.06
N ALA A 208 -4.59 4.77 -5.18
CA ALA A 208 -5.10 3.65 -5.96
C ALA A 208 -3.99 2.68 -6.42
N THR A 209 -2.89 3.19 -6.99
CA THR A 209 -1.81 2.32 -7.46
C THR A 209 -0.97 1.74 -6.35
N ARG A 210 -0.74 2.48 -5.26
CA ARG A 210 -0.07 1.96 -4.05
C ARG A 210 -0.84 0.76 -3.50
N ILE A 211 -2.16 0.88 -3.41
CA ILE A 211 -3.04 -0.19 -2.93
C ILE A 211 -3.07 -1.38 -3.91
N ALA A 212 -3.14 -1.11 -5.22
CA ALA A 212 -3.13 -2.15 -6.25
C ALA A 212 -1.84 -2.97 -6.24
N GLY A 213 -0.67 -2.34 -6.07
CA GLY A 213 0.61 -3.05 -5.95
C GLY A 213 0.64 -4.01 -4.76
N ILE A 214 0.04 -3.65 -3.63
CA ILE A 214 -0.10 -4.56 -2.47
C ILE A 214 -1.02 -5.74 -2.78
N GLY A 215 -2.12 -5.51 -3.48
CA GLY A 215 -3.00 -6.58 -3.97
C GLY A 215 -2.26 -7.57 -4.87
N MET A 216 -1.43 -7.06 -5.79
CA MET A 216 -0.58 -7.88 -6.66
C MET A 216 0.42 -8.72 -5.85
N LEU A 217 1.14 -8.12 -4.90
CA LEU A 217 2.12 -8.85 -4.08
C LEU A 217 1.48 -9.94 -3.23
N ALA A 218 0.30 -9.67 -2.65
CA ALA A 218 -0.45 -10.66 -1.90
C ALA A 218 -0.90 -11.84 -2.77
N PHE A 219 -1.36 -11.55 -4.00
CA PHE A 219 -1.71 -12.57 -4.97
C PHE A 219 -0.50 -13.42 -5.38
N LEU A 220 0.64 -12.79 -5.69
CA LEU A 220 1.85 -13.49 -6.08
C LEU A 220 2.40 -14.37 -4.93
N CYS A 221 2.35 -13.90 -3.67
CA CYS A 221 2.67 -14.72 -2.49
C CYS A 221 1.72 -15.91 -2.33
N HIS A 222 0.43 -15.72 -2.64
CA HIS A 222 -0.54 -16.81 -2.62
C HIS A 222 -0.24 -17.88 -3.67
N LEU A 223 0.22 -17.47 -4.85
CA LEU A 223 0.55 -18.34 -5.99
C LEU A 223 1.76 -19.26 -5.77
N LEU A 224 2.58 -19.05 -4.74
CA LEU A 224 3.66 -19.98 -4.38
C LEU A 224 3.17 -21.43 -4.13
N ASP A 225 1.87 -21.60 -3.86
CA ASP A 225 1.21 -22.91 -3.77
C ASP A 225 0.02 -22.96 -4.73
N PHE A 226 0.25 -22.62 -6.00
CA PHE A 226 -0.80 -22.63 -6.99
C PHE A 226 -1.43 -24.03 -7.13
N SER A 227 -2.73 -24.01 -7.34
CA SER A 227 -3.50 -25.18 -7.76
C SER A 227 -4.54 -24.70 -8.76
N VAL A 228 -4.89 -25.52 -9.76
CA VAL A 228 -5.93 -25.19 -10.76
C VAL A 228 -7.24 -24.74 -10.10
N LYS A 229 -7.55 -25.27 -8.91
CA LYS A 229 -8.71 -24.87 -8.09
C LYS A 229 -8.72 -23.39 -7.72
N LYS A 230 -7.61 -22.66 -7.86
CA LYS A 230 -7.44 -21.23 -7.54
C LYS A 230 -7.44 -20.32 -8.77
N ILE A 231 -7.69 -20.85 -9.98
CA ILE A 231 -7.62 -20.08 -11.22
C ILE A 231 -8.53 -18.85 -11.24
N TYR A 232 -9.66 -18.90 -10.53
CA TYR A 232 -10.60 -17.78 -10.42
C TYR A 232 -9.98 -16.52 -9.79
N LEU A 233 -8.89 -16.65 -9.02
CA LEU A 233 -8.22 -15.50 -8.42
C LEU A 233 -7.44 -14.69 -9.45
N PHE A 234 -7.12 -15.25 -10.63
CA PHE A 234 -6.49 -14.48 -11.72
C PHE A 234 -7.34 -13.27 -12.09
N PHE A 235 -8.66 -13.37 -11.99
CA PHE A 235 -9.54 -12.23 -12.21
C PHE A 235 -9.24 -11.06 -11.26
N LEU A 236 -9.02 -11.34 -9.96
CA LEU A 236 -8.65 -10.32 -8.98
C LEU A 236 -7.27 -9.72 -9.28
N MET A 237 -6.31 -10.53 -9.75
CA MET A 237 -5.02 -10.00 -10.18
C MET A 237 -5.16 -9.10 -11.41
N SER A 238 -5.91 -9.53 -12.43
CA SER A 238 -6.17 -8.74 -13.62
C SER A 238 -6.76 -7.38 -13.26
N PHE A 239 -7.66 -7.32 -12.27
CA PHE A 239 -8.17 -6.06 -11.76
C PHE A 239 -7.05 -5.14 -11.23
N PHE A 240 -6.20 -5.60 -10.31
CA PHE A 240 -5.11 -4.76 -9.78
C PHE A 240 -4.11 -4.34 -10.87
N VAL A 241 -3.82 -5.22 -11.83
CA VAL A 241 -2.97 -4.90 -12.99
C VAL A 241 -3.61 -3.83 -13.86
N ILE A 242 -4.90 -3.96 -14.17
CA ILE A 242 -5.67 -2.96 -14.94
C ILE A 242 -5.63 -1.61 -14.21
N VAL A 243 -5.83 -1.58 -12.89
CA VAL A 243 -5.71 -0.34 -12.10
C VAL A 243 -4.34 0.31 -12.24
N MET A 244 -3.27 -0.48 -12.06
CA MET A 244 -1.89 0.00 -12.21
C MET A 244 -1.63 0.59 -13.60
N ILE A 245 -2.19 -0.04 -14.63
CA ILE A 245 -2.08 0.38 -16.03
C ILE A 245 -2.86 1.69 -16.26
N ILE A 246 -4.13 1.77 -15.85
CA ILE A 246 -4.98 2.95 -16.06
C ILE A 246 -4.37 4.19 -15.38
N CYS A 247 -3.88 4.04 -14.16
CA CYS A 247 -3.36 5.16 -13.38
C CYS A 247 -1.94 5.61 -13.79
N GLN A 248 -1.21 4.81 -14.58
CA GLN A 248 0.08 5.15 -15.19
C GLN A 248 1.16 5.70 -14.23
N THR A 249 1.14 5.30 -12.96
CA THR A 249 2.11 5.82 -11.99
C THR A 249 3.45 5.09 -12.12
N ARG A 250 4.45 5.72 -12.76
CA ARG A 250 5.82 5.19 -12.93
C ARG A 250 6.41 4.66 -11.61
N GLN A 251 6.15 5.36 -10.51
CA GLN A 251 6.73 5.03 -9.20
C GLN A 251 6.29 3.65 -8.70
N SER A 252 4.99 3.35 -8.78
CA SER A 252 4.43 2.06 -8.33
C SER A 252 4.93 0.90 -9.20
N LEU A 253 5.13 1.12 -10.49
CA LEU A 253 5.69 0.11 -11.39
C LEU A 253 7.17 -0.14 -11.12
N ALA A 254 7.96 0.92 -10.89
CA ALA A 254 9.37 0.75 -10.53
C ALA A 254 9.53 0.06 -9.16
N ALA A 255 8.74 0.48 -8.18
CA ALA A 255 8.82 -0.03 -6.81
C ALA A 255 8.46 -1.52 -6.68
N ILE A 256 7.62 -2.07 -7.56
CA ILE A 256 7.20 -3.49 -7.48
C ILE A 256 8.24 -4.46 -8.06
N ILE A 257 9.19 -3.98 -8.87
CA ILE A 257 10.20 -4.81 -9.56
C ILE A 257 11.06 -5.57 -8.56
N ILE A 258 11.66 -4.87 -7.59
CA ILE A 258 12.54 -5.50 -6.59
C ILE A 258 11.80 -6.60 -5.79
N PRO A 259 10.60 -6.34 -5.22
CA PRO A 259 9.78 -7.37 -4.60
C PRO A 259 9.52 -8.60 -5.50
N ILE A 260 9.19 -8.39 -6.79
CA ILE A 260 8.95 -9.48 -7.73
C ILE A 260 10.23 -10.30 -7.97
N LEU A 261 11.39 -9.64 -8.13
CA LEU A 261 12.67 -10.33 -8.31
C LEU A 261 13.05 -11.18 -7.09
N ILE A 262 12.79 -10.69 -5.87
CA ILE A 262 13.03 -11.45 -4.64
C ILE A 262 12.07 -12.64 -4.55
N LEU A 263 10.80 -12.44 -4.89
CA LEU A 263 9.82 -13.53 -4.90
C LEU A 263 10.20 -14.61 -5.92
N LEU A 264 10.69 -14.20 -7.10
CA LEU A 264 11.19 -15.10 -8.12
C LEU A 264 12.37 -15.91 -7.61
N TYR A 265 13.37 -15.23 -7.07
CA TYR A 265 14.53 -15.88 -6.49
C TYR A 265 14.11 -16.92 -5.45
N PHE A 266 13.21 -16.55 -4.55
CA PHE A 266 12.71 -17.42 -3.49
C PHE A 266 12.00 -18.67 -4.05
N ASN A 267 11.20 -18.50 -5.10
CA ASN A 267 10.49 -19.61 -5.73
C ASN A 267 11.42 -20.54 -6.51
N PHE A 268 12.32 -19.98 -7.34
CA PHE A 268 13.23 -20.72 -8.22
C PHE A 268 14.29 -21.49 -7.43
N PHE A 269 14.99 -20.81 -6.52
CA PHE A 269 16.20 -21.36 -5.91
C PHE A 269 15.95 -22.02 -4.57
N LYS A 270 14.95 -21.57 -3.81
CA LYS A 270 14.75 -22.06 -2.43
C LYS A 270 13.71 -23.17 -2.31
N GLN A 271 12.56 -23.05 -2.98
CA GLN A 271 11.48 -24.03 -2.84
C GLN A 271 11.58 -25.21 -3.82
N GLN A 272 12.39 -25.12 -4.88
CA GLN A 272 12.52 -26.14 -5.94
C GLN A 272 11.16 -26.62 -6.52
N LYS A 273 10.10 -25.81 -6.41
CA LYS A 273 8.77 -26.14 -6.93
C LYS A 273 8.72 -25.89 -8.44
N SER A 274 7.84 -26.61 -9.13
CA SER A 274 7.55 -26.38 -10.55
C SER A 274 7.11 -24.92 -10.78
N ASN A 275 7.93 -24.19 -11.54
CA ASN A 275 7.85 -22.74 -11.72
C ASN A 275 6.80 -22.30 -12.73
N PHE A 276 6.02 -23.23 -13.30
CA PHE A 276 5.09 -22.94 -14.38
C PHE A 276 4.09 -21.84 -14.00
N ASN A 277 3.60 -21.83 -12.75
CA ASN A 277 2.54 -20.91 -12.35
C ASN A 277 3.03 -19.50 -12.05
N THR A 278 4.19 -19.38 -11.39
CA THR A 278 4.84 -18.08 -11.14
C THR A 278 5.37 -17.48 -12.44
N PHE A 279 5.99 -18.31 -13.28
CA PHE A 279 6.41 -17.93 -14.62
C PHE A 279 5.23 -17.46 -15.47
N ILE A 280 4.11 -18.21 -15.50
CA ILE A 280 2.88 -17.77 -16.15
C ILE A 280 2.36 -16.46 -15.58
N GLY A 281 2.34 -16.30 -14.25
CA GLY A 281 1.91 -15.05 -13.61
C GLY A 281 2.71 -13.85 -14.12
N ILE A 282 4.02 -14.00 -14.24
CA ILE A 282 4.91 -12.95 -14.75
C ILE A 282 4.76 -12.75 -16.24
N VAL A 283 4.69 -13.83 -17.03
CA VAL A 283 4.46 -13.76 -18.47
C VAL A 283 3.14 -13.04 -18.74
N LEU A 284 2.09 -13.29 -17.96
CA LEU A 284 0.81 -12.59 -18.07
C LEU A 284 0.93 -11.11 -17.71
N VAL A 285 1.67 -10.76 -16.65
CA VAL A 285 1.94 -9.36 -16.29
C VAL A 285 2.75 -8.67 -17.39
N LEU A 286 3.86 -9.25 -17.82
CA LEU A 286 4.71 -8.71 -18.89
C LEU A 286 3.95 -8.61 -20.21
N ALA A 287 3.19 -9.63 -20.60
CA ALA A 287 2.36 -9.60 -21.80
C ALA A 287 1.27 -8.53 -21.70
N SER A 288 0.68 -8.31 -20.52
CA SER A 288 -0.28 -7.22 -20.30
C SER A 288 0.38 -5.85 -20.44
N VAL A 289 1.59 -5.68 -19.91
CA VAL A 289 2.38 -4.44 -20.05
C VAL A 289 2.80 -4.22 -21.51
N THR A 290 3.33 -5.23 -22.19
CA THR A 290 3.72 -5.12 -23.61
C THR A 290 2.52 -4.85 -24.51
N TYR A 291 1.41 -5.58 -24.32
CA TYR A 291 0.17 -5.33 -25.06
C TYR A 291 -0.31 -3.89 -24.85
N TYR A 292 -0.25 -3.41 -23.62
CA TYR A 292 -0.60 -2.05 -23.27
C TYR A 292 0.31 -1.03 -23.96
N LEU A 293 1.64 -1.15 -23.87
CA LEU A 293 2.59 -0.25 -24.54
C LEU A 293 2.36 -0.22 -26.06
N ASN A 294 2.12 -1.39 -26.68
CA ASN A 294 1.80 -1.48 -28.10
C ASN A 294 0.46 -0.80 -28.45
N TYR A 295 -0.55 -0.93 -27.58
CA TYR A 295 -1.82 -0.24 -27.75
C TYR A 295 -1.64 1.29 -27.70
N LEU A 296 -0.78 1.82 -26.83
CA LEU A 296 -0.50 3.26 -26.77
C LEU A 296 0.16 3.78 -28.03
N ASN A 297 1.20 3.08 -28.47
CA ASN A 297 1.90 3.40 -29.70
C ASN A 297 0.94 3.36 -30.91
N ALA A 298 0.10 2.32 -31.01
CA ALA A 298 -0.86 2.18 -32.12
C ALA A 298 -1.96 3.27 -32.14
N ASN A 299 -2.19 3.97 -31.04
CA ASN A 299 -3.18 5.04 -30.94
C ASN A 299 -2.54 6.44 -30.81
N ASN A 300 -1.23 6.57 -31.06
CA ASN A 300 -0.46 7.82 -30.92
C ASN A 300 -0.65 8.49 -29.56
N VAL A 301 -0.72 7.67 -28.50
CA VAL A 301 -0.79 8.18 -27.14
C VAL A 301 0.60 8.36 -26.59
N GLU A 302 0.86 9.61 -26.22
CA GLU A 302 1.99 10.07 -25.43
C GLU A 302 2.03 9.32 -24.08
N SER A 303 2.75 8.19 -24.06
CA SER A 303 2.86 7.39 -22.86
C SER A 303 3.93 7.98 -21.97
N ARG A 304 3.53 8.44 -20.80
CA ARG A 304 4.51 8.72 -19.75
C ARG A 304 5.41 7.51 -19.45
N LEU A 305 5.10 6.26 -19.76
CA LEU A 305 6.08 5.18 -19.54
C LEU A 305 7.28 5.23 -20.51
N VAL A 306 7.13 5.89 -21.66
CA VAL A 306 8.06 5.83 -22.79
C VAL A 306 8.69 7.20 -23.11
N GLU A 307 7.94 8.28 -22.95
CA GLU A 307 8.25 9.59 -23.55
C GLU A 307 9.46 10.35 -22.99
N ASN A 308 9.90 10.04 -21.77
CA ASN A 308 11.12 10.66 -21.22
C ASN A 308 12.39 9.81 -21.46
N ALA A 309 12.31 8.74 -22.26
CA ALA A 309 13.49 7.93 -22.58
C ALA A 309 14.40 8.61 -23.62
N ASP A 310 13.84 9.48 -24.48
CA ASP A 310 14.55 10.08 -25.62
C ASP A 310 15.15 11.47 -25.34
N GLY A 311 15.13 11.95 -24.10
CA GLY A 311 16.06 12.98 -23.60
C GLY A 311 15.94 14.42 -24.15
N ASP A 312 15.06 14.69 -25.12
CA ASP A 312 14.97 16.00 -25.80
C ASP A 312 13.92 16.97 -25.21
N SER A 313 13.24 16.62 -24.12
CA SER A 313 12.46 17.61 -23.36
C SER A 313 13.38 18.35 -22.37
N GLU A 314 13.45 19.68 -22.48
CA GLU A 314 13.98 20.58 -21.42
C GLU A 314 13.32 20.31 -20.03
N GLU A 315 12.24 19.53 -20.02
CA GLU A 315 11.61 18.92 -18.84
C GLU A 315 12.27 17.57 -18.47
N GLY A 316 13.37 17.63 -17.73
CA GLY A 316 13.66 16.59 -16.72
C GLY A 316 12.43 16.43 -15.81
N THR A 317 12.38 15.42 -14.93
CA THR A 317 11.20 15.18 -14.07
C THR A 317 10.83 16.33 -13.10
N GLY A 318 11.48 17.51 -13.19
CA GLY A 318 11.51 18.61 -12.24
C GLY A 318 12.25 18.24 -10.95
N ARG A 319 12.61 16.97 -10.78
CA ARG A 319 13.17 16.44 -9.53
C ARG A 319 14.62 16.81 -9.34
N GLU A 320 15.41 16.97 -10.41
CA GLU A 320 16.81 17.40 -10.24
C GLU A 320 16.87 18.76 -9.55
N GLU A 321 16.03 19.72 -9.96
CA GLU A 321 15.95 21.05 -9.36
C GLU A 321 15.45 20.99 -7.92
N ILE A 322 14.37 20.23 -7.67
CA ILE A 322 13.83 20.04 -6.33
C ILE A 322 14.90 19.41 -5.41
N TYR A 323 15.63 18.41 -5.88
CA TYR A 323 16.67 17.74 -5.10
C TYR A 323 17.88 18.67 -4.89
N ALA A 324 18.23 19.49 -5.89
CA ALA A 324 19.29 20.49 -5.79
C ALA A 324 18.94 21.55 -4.75
N ALA A 325 17.72 22.09 -4.77
CA ALA A 325 17.22 23.04 -3.78
C ALA A 325 17.23 22.45 -2.37
N ALA A 326 16.71 21.22 -2.20
CA ALA A 326 16.75 20.50 -0.94
C ALA A 326 18.18 20.32 -0.39
N LYS A 327 19.13 19.92 -1.26
CA LYS A 327 20.54 19.74 -0.87
C LYS A 327 21.24 21.06 -0.54
N ALA A 328 20.98 22.12 -1.31
CA ALA A 328 21.51 23.45 -1.05
C ALA A 328 21.02 23.95 0.33
N TYR A 329 19.73 23.80 0.59
CA TYR A 329 19.15 24.18 1.88
C TYR A 329 19.78 23.41 3.05
N ILE A 330 19.93 22.08 2.93
CA ILE A 330 20.59 21.23 3.95
C ILE A 330 22.03 21.70 4.22
N ALA A 331 22.76 22.10 3.18
CA ALA A 331 24.15 22.54 3.30
C ALA A 331 24.27 23.88 4.03
N GLU A 332 23.32 24.79 3.80
CA GLU A 332 23.28 26.11 4.44
C GLU A 332 22.67 26.08 5.85
N ASN A 333 21.73 25.15 6.10
CA ASN A 333 20.95 25.04 7.32
C ASN A 333 21.06 23.63 7.90
N PRO A 334 22.06 23.34 8.75
CA PRO A 334 22.28 22.00 9.30
C PRO A 334 21.25 21.61 10.37
N THR A 335 20.34 22.51 10.74
CA THR A 335 19.24 22.23 11.66
C THR A 335 17.98 21.83 10.89
N ASN A 336 17.19 20.92 11.44
CA ASN A 336 15.89 20.59 10.85
C ASN A 336 14.93 21.79 10.87
N ILE A 337 14.03 21.80 9.88
CA ILE A 337 13.06 22.87 9.65
C ILE A 337 11.71 22.61 10.33
N GLY A 338 11.52 21.43 10.92
CA GLY A 338 10.24 21.01 11.50
C GLY A 338 9.36 20.23 10.50
N PHE A 339 8.50 19.37 11.03
CA PHE A 339 7.66 18.48 10.23
C PHE A 339 6.66 19.26 9.36
N GLY A 340 6.64 18.99 8.05
CA GLY A 340 5.74 19.64 7.09
C GLY A 340 6.12 21.05 6.63
N ASN A 341 7.29 21.57 7.03
CA ASN A 341 7.70 22.93 6.68
C ASN A 341 8.47 23.04 5.36
N TYR A 342 8.64 21.96 4.58
CA TYR A 342 9.43 22.02 3.34
C TYR A 342 8.99 23.14 2.39
N VAL A 343 7.69 23.22 2.10
CA VAL A 343 7.12 24.20 1.16
C VAL A 343 7.35 25.63 1.62
N SER A 344 7.11 25.91 2.92
CA SER A 344 7.23 27.26 3.46
C SER A 344 8.68 27.76 3.51
N VAL A 345 9.64 26.84 3.56
CA VAL A 345 11.04 27.15 3.80
C VAL A 345 11.90 27.10 2.55
N VAL A 346 11.73 26.09 1.69
CA VAL A 346 12.55 25.91 0.49
C VAL A 346 11.92 26.59 -0.73
N GLY A 347 10.59 26.75 -0.74
CA GLY A 347 9.84 27.23 -1.90
C GLY A 347 9.83 26.21 -3.05
N GLY A 348 8.76 26.22 -3.85
CA GLY A 348 8.60 25.31 -4.99
C GLY A 348 7.63 24.16 -4.72
N ALA A 349 8.06 22.92 -5.00
CA ALA A 349 7.22 21.72 -4.88
C ALA A 349 6.85 21.37 -3.43
N ASP A 350 5.77 20.58 -3.26
CA ASP A 350 5.23 20.23 -1.94
C ASP A 350 6.25 19.51 -1.01
N TYR A 351 7.16 18.72 -1.58
CA TYR A 351 8.19 17.95 -0.85
C TYR A 351 9.24 17.41 -1.84
N PRO A 352 10.44 17.01 -1.38
CA PRO A 352 11.52 16.59 -2.26
C PRO A 352 11.33 15.20 -2.86
N HIS A 353 10.15 14.57 -2.71
CA HIS A 353 9.82 13.24 -3.24
C HIS A 353 10.83 12.12 -2.91
N ASN A 354 11.70 12.29 -1.92
CA ASN A 354 12.70 11.33 -1.49
C ASN A 354 12.70 11.28 0.04
N ILE A 355 12.31 10.13 0.60
CA ILE A 355 12.19 9.98 2.06
C ILE A 355 13.47 10.35 2.81
N PHE A 356 14.67 10.08 2.29
CA PHE A 356 15.90 10.46 3.00
C PHE A 356 16.09 11.96 3.06
N LEU A 357 15.89 12.66 1.94
CA LEU A 357 15.98 14.12 1.89
C LEU A 357 14.89 14.77 2.74
N GLU A 358 13.65 14.28 2.65
CA GLU A 358 12.52 14.83 3.40
C GLU A 358 12.75 14.68 4.92
N ILE A 359 13.18 13.50 5.36
CA ILE A 359 13.51 13.24 6.78
C ILE A 359 14.71 14.09 7.21
N MET A 360 15.71 14.25 6.36
CA MET A 360 16.88 15.08 6.66
C MET A 360 16.50 16.53 6.92
N LEU A 361 15.63 17.08 6.08
CA LEU A 361 15.14 18.44 6.17
C LEU A 361 14.21 18.62 7.36
N GLU A 362 13.16 17.81 7.45
CA GLU A 362 12.07 18.01 8.40
C GLU A 362 12.39 17.49 9.81
N GLU A 363 13.13 16.39 9.90
CA GLU A 363 13.38 15.64 11.15
C GLU A 363 14.84 15.73 11.63
N GLY A 364 15.78 15.92 10.70
CA GLY A 364 17.20 16.11 10.97
C GLY A 364 18.04 14.84 10.91
N TYR A 365 19.37 15.02 11.06
CA TYR A 365 20.38 13.97 10.89
C TYR A 365 20.14 12.72 11.73
N VAL A 366 19.68 12.88 12.98
CA VAL A 366 19.43 11.73 13.87
C VAL A 366 18.32 10.84 13.32
N ALA A 367 17.24 11.42 12.79
CA ALA A 367 16.15 10.66 12.19
C ALA A 367 16.58 9.93 10.91
N VAL A 368 17.43 10.58 10.09
CA VAL A 368 18.03 9.95 8.90
C VAL A 368 18.91 8.77 9.29
N LEU A 369 19.72 8.89 10.34
CA LEU A 369 20.56 7.77 10.83
C LEU A 369 19.70 6.60 11.29
N VAL A 370 18.60 6.86 12.00
CA VAL A 370 17.64 5.81 12.40
C VAL A 370 17.02 5.15 11.16
N LEU A 371 16.61 5.94 10.16
CA LEU A 371 16.08 5.42 8.90
C LEU A 371 17.11 4.57 8.14
N ILE A 372 18.37 5.01 8.05
CA ILE A 372 19.47 4.24 7.45
C ILE A 372 19.62 2.90 8.14
N CYS A 373 19.58 2.87 9.47
CA CYS A 373 19.67 1.62 10.23
C CYS A 373 18.45 0.71 10.00
N ILE A 374 17.24 1.25 9.88
CA ILE A 374 16.02 0.49 9.50
C ILE A 374 16.20 -0.13 8.11
N VAL A 375 16.61 0.67 7.14
CA VAL A 375 16.82 0.23 5.75
C VAL A 375 17.94 -0.80 5.66
N GLY A 376 19.07 -0.56 6.32
CA GLY A 376 20.18 -1.50 6.42
C GLY A 376 19.75 -2.83 7.01
N PHE A 377 18.93 -2.81 8.07
CA PHE A 377 18.36 -4.03 8.64
C PHE A 377 17.45 -4.76 7.64
N ILE A 378 16.57 -4.06 6.93
CA ILE A 378 15.72 -4.68 5.90
C ILE A 378 16.58 -5.41 4.87
N PHE A 379 17.64 -4.78 4.35
CA PHE A 379 18.53 -5.41 3.39
C PHE A 379 19.32 -6.59 3.96
N ILE A 380 19.79 -6.50 5.20
CA ILE A 380 20.42 -7.62 5.91
C ILE A 380 19.46 -8.81 6.02
N GLU A 381 18.19 -8.56 6.33
CA GLU A 381 17.19 -9.62 6.47
C GLU A 381 16.77 -10.23 5.14
N VAL A 382 16.66 -9.43 4.09
CA VAL A 382 16.49 -9.93 2.72
C VAL A 382 17.69 -10.80 2.32
N PHE A 383 18.91 -10.36 2.62
CA PHE A 383 20.12 -11.15 2.36
C PHE A 383 20.12 -12.46 3.15
N LYS A 384 19.76 -12.43 4.44
CA LYS A 384 19.59 -13.66 5.25
C LYS A 384 18.52 -14.58 4.69
N LEU A 385 17.41 -14.05 4.18
CA LEU A 385 16.35 -14.83 3.56
C LEU A 385 16.84 -15.55 2.30
N ILE A 386 17.76 -14.92 1.55
CA ILE A 386 18.43 -15.49 0.38
C ILE A 386 19.37 -16.63 0.77
N ILE A 387 20.24 -16.42 1.76
CA ILE A 387 21.30 -17.39 2.11
C ILE A 387 20.87 -18.48 3.12
N SER A 388 19.86 -18.22 3.95
CA SER A 388 19.46 -19.14 5.03
C SER A 388 18.64 -20.31 4.47
N PRO A 389 18.87 -21.56 4.94
CA PRO A 389 18.05 -22.69 4.55
C PRO A 389 16.60 -22.58 5.06
N GLN A 390 16.36 -21.81 6.11
CA GLN A 390 15.03 -21.66 6.69
C GLN A 390 14.15 -20.75 5.84
N SER A 391 12.97 -21.25 5.47
CA SER A 391 11.99 -20.48 4.70
C SER A 391 11.06 -19.69 5.64
N PRO A 392 10.86 -18.37 5.41
CA PRO A 392 9.80 -17.63 6.10
C PRO A 392 8.42 -18.20 5.76
N GLY A 393 7.46 -17.95 6.65
CA GLY A 393 6.05 -18.16 6.32
C GLY A 393 5.59 -17.22 5.21
N LYS A 394 4.51 -17.57 4.50
CA LYS A 394 4.01 -16.73 3.38
C LYS A 394 3.65 -15.31 3.79
N LEU A 395 3.04 -15.14 4.96
CA LEU A 395 2.67 -13.82 5.45
C LEU A 395 3.90 -12.99 5.84
N GLU A 396 4.92 -13.62 6.41
CA GLU A 396 6.21 -12.96 6.68
C GLU A 396 6.88 -12.53 5.36
N LEU A 397 6.90 -13.41 4.35
CA LEU A 397 7.40 -13.06 3.02
C LEU A 397 6.61 -11.90 2.41
N PHE A 398 5.28 -11.94 2.44
CA PHE A 398 4.43 -10.84 1.99
C PHE A 398 4.76 -9.54 2.71
N ALA A 399 4.93 -9.55 4.03
CA ALA A 399 5.28 -8.35 4.80
C ALA A 399 6.67 -7.79 4.41
N ILE A 400 7.66 -8.65 4.14
CA ILE A 400 8.98 -8.23 3.64
C ILE A 400 8.83 -7.55 2.26
N LEU A 401 8.12 -8.21 1.34
CA LEU A 401 7.92 -7.69 -0.02
C LEU A 401 7.13 -6.38 -0.02
N ALA A 402 6.08 -6.28 0.81
CA ALA A 402 5.31 -5.06 1.00
C ALA A 402 6.16 -3.92 1.59
N THR A 403 7.05 -4.24 2.53
CA THR A 403 8.00 -3.26 3.10
C THR A 403 8.93 -2.69 2.02
N LEU A 404 9.51 -3.56 1.18
CA LEU A 404 10.37 -3.14 0.08
C LEU A 404 9.62 -2.33 -0.97
N TYR A 405 8.38 -2.72 -1.27
CA TYR A 405 7.51 -1.99 -2.18
C TYR A 405 7.22 -0.57 -1.68
N PHE A 406 6.81 -0.43 -0.41
CA PHE A 406 6.56 0.90 0.16
C PHE A 406 7.82 1.72 0.38
N LEU A 407 8.97 1.08 0.64
CA LEU A 407 10.26 1.77 0.65
C LEU A 407 10.58 2.34 -0.73
N GLY A 408 10.38 1.56 -1.79
CA GLY A 408 10.56 2.00 -3.18
C GLY A 408 9.61 3.14 -3.55
N LEU A 409 8.34 3.06 -3.13
CA LEU A 409 7.37 4.14 -3.31
C LEU A 409 7.81 5.43 -2.58
N ALA A 410 8.28 5.32 -1.34
CA ALA A 410 8.72 6.45 -0.53
C ALA A 410 9.95 7.18 -1.11
N GLN A 411 10.68 6.56 -2.05
CA GLN A 411 11.78 7.25 -2.76
C GLN A 411 11.31 8.18 -3.87
N PHE A 412 10.03 8.10 -4.27
CA PHE A 412 9.57 8.77 -5.48
C PHE A 412 8.16 9.36 -5.38
N SER A 413 7.43 9.11 -4.29
CA SER A 413 5.99 9.37 -4.19
C SER A 413 5.59 9.65 -2.75
N VAL A 414 4.69 10.61 -2.59
CA VAL A 414 4.06 11.08 -1.34
C VAL A 414 5.03 11.53 -0.24
N ASP A 415 4.51 12.31 0.68
CA ASP A 415 5.21 12.86 1.83
C ASP A 415 5.33 11.84 2.99
N ILE A 416 6.04 12.21 4.05
CA ILE A 416 6.22 11.35 5.25
C ILE A 416 4.88 10.92 5.86
N ALA A 417 3.85 11.78 5.87
CA ALA A 417 2.54 11.46 6.45
C ALA A 417 1.80 10.34 5.69
N ARG A 418 1.95 10.28 4.36
CA ARG A 418 1.36 9.19 3.54
C ARG A 418 2.27 7.97 3.40
N ASN A 419 3.52 8.06 3.83
CA ASN A 419 4.47 6.94 3.88
C ASN A 419 4.40 6.10 5.16
N GLN A 420 3.41 6.33 6.04
CA GLN A 420 3.18 5.51 7.24
C GLN A 420 3.00 4.01 6.96
N THR A 421 2.50 3.65 5.76
CA THR A 421 2.35 2.26 5.35
C THR A 421 3.69 1.50 5.24
N PHE A 422 4.80 2.20 4.93
CA PHE A 422 6.15 1.62 4.98
C PHE A 422 6.49 1.17 6.41
N PHE A 423 6.33 2.07 7.39
CA PHE A 423 6.63 1.80 8.79
C PHE A 423 5.73 0.69 9.37
N TYR A 424 4.47 0.66 8.96
CA TYR A 424 3.54 -0.40 9.33
C TYR A 424 3.93 -1.77 8.77
N THR A 425 4.23 -1.86 7.47
CA THR A 425 4.65 -3.12 6.85
C THR A 425 5.96 -3.62 7.44
N PHE A 426 6.87 -2.70 7.77
CA PHE A 426 8.09 -3.01 8.52
C PHE A 426 7.80 -3.58 9.92
N ALA A 427 6.91 -2.95 10.69
CA ALA A 427 6.50 -3.43 12.01
C ALA A 427 5.81 -4.80 11.95
N LEU A 428 4.96 -5.02 10.94
CA LEU A 428 4.31 -6.31 10.69
C LEU A 428 5.36 -7.39 10.37
N PHE A 429 6.33 -7.08 9.51
CA PHE A 429 7.46 -7.96 9.22
C PHE A 429 8.22 -8.34 10.50
N LEU A 430 8.64 -7.36 11.31
CA LEU A 430 9.35 -7.62 12.57
C LEU A 430 8.56 -8.52 13.52
N SER A 431 7.25 -8.27 13.63
CA SER A 431 6.37 -9.03 14.51
C SER A 431 6.25 -10.48 14.09
N LEU A 432 6.05 -10.74 12.80
CA LEU A 432 5.95 -12.09 12.23
C LEU A 432 7.26 -12.87 12.35
N LYS A 433 8.39 -12.21 12.05
CA LYS A 433 9.72 -12.80 12.20
C LYS A 433 10.00 -13.20 13.64
N ASN A 434 9.77 -12.30 14.59
CA ASN A 434 10.00 -12.57 16.01
C ASN A 434 9.15 -13.76 16.50
N LYS A 435 7.89 -13.83 16.06
CA LYS A 435 7.03 -14.98 16.37
C LYS A 435 7.63 -16.28 15.84
N ARG A 436 8.05 -16.32 14.57
CA ARG A 436 8.73 -17.50 13.98
C ARG A 436 9.97 -17.90 14.78
N LEU A 437 10.82 -16.94 15.16
CA LEU A 437 12.03 -17.24 15.94
C LEU A 437 11.71 -17.85 17.30
N LYS A 438 10.64 -17.40 17.97
CA LYS A 438 10.17 -18.01 19.23
C LYS A 438 9.66 -19.42 19.01
N GLU A 439 8.88 -19.65 17.96
CA GLU A 439 8.38 -20.99 17.62
C GLU A 439 9.53 -21.96 17.32
N LEU A 440 10.58 -21.50 16.64
CA LEU A 440 11.78 -22.30 16.36
C LEU A 440 12.64 -22.57 17.61
N ALA A 441 12.57 -21.74 18.64
CA ALA A 441 13.33 -21.95 19.89
C ALA A 441 12.63 -22.91 20.86
N LEU A 442 11.34 -23.19 20.65
CA LEU A 442 10.52 -24.10 21.47
C LEU A 442 10.45 -25.53 20.91
N ASN A 443 10.87 -25.73 19.66
CA ASN A 443 10.98 -27.03 18.99
C ASN A 443 12.45 -27.46 18.93
#